data_AF-A0A0L0KBY3-F1
#
_entry.id   AF-A0A0L0KBY3-F1
#
_cell.length_a   1.000
_cell.length_b   1.000
_cell.length_c   1.000
_cell.angle_alpha   90.00
_cell.angle_beta   90.00
_cell.angle_gamma   90.00
#
_symmetry.space_group_name_H-M   'P 1'
#
loop_
_entity.id
_entity.type
_entity.pdbx_description
1 polymer ?
#
loop_
_entity_poly.entity_id
_entity_poly.type
_entity_poly.pdbx_seq_one_letter_code
_entity_poly.pdbx_strand_id
1 'polypeptide(L)'
;MTPLELSHTVLRAVRRAVDAGELWVEIPVRAPVTPPGPGGCGDYATPIALKLARPAGHPPLKVAEILRPHLAHEAGIRDVVITPPGFLNITLQETSLIQEILAKGPRYGHPDTPTAPLTHLHAPNEPRALVVMDTLARVLRSQGTPVHTSCDTRPTPELTSTLGIEIDTYGTPPAANALTIRPVPAPLPDTPPFFPLGRDATRWALLHPAPHDHPHLTGAHLTQRETNPLFRVRYGYARTRALTRNAAALGFTSMAPTLAPEPGVRAR
;
A
#
# COMPACT_ATOMS: atom_id res chain seq x y z
N MET A 1 -6.56 12.98 -0.82
CA MET A 1 -6.42 12.96 -2.30
C MET A 1 -4.94 12.88 -2.64
N THR A 2 -4.51 11.87 -3.40
CA THR A 2 -3.13 11.73 -3.89
C THR A 2 -2.87 12.61 -5.12
N PRO A 3 -1.61 12.91 -5.50
CA PRO A 3 -1.32 13.67 -6.72
C PRO A 3 -1.89 13.06 -8.01
N LEU A 4 -1.95 11.73 -8.09
CA LEU A 4 -2.53 11.02 -9.23
C LEU A 4 -4.05 11.19 -9.27
N GLU A 5 -4.72 11.04 -8.12
CA GLU A 5 -6.16 11.30 -7.99
C GLU A 5 -6.49 12.76 -8.33
N LEU A 6 -5.66 13.72 -7.88
CA LEU A 6 -5.85 15.13 -8.20
C LEU A 6 -5.67 15.39 -9.70
N SER A 7 -4.69 14.77 -10.35
CA SER A 7 -4.51 14.84 -11.81
C SER A 7 -5.76 14.34 -12.57
N HIS A 8 -6.33 13.20 -12.16
CA HIS A 8 -7.57 12.68 -12.73
C HIS A 8 -8.77 13.60 -12.45
N THR A 9 -8.82 14.21 -11.27
CA THR A 9 -9.86 15.17 -10.88
C THR A 9 -9.82 16.41 -11.77
N VAL A 10 -8.62 16.94 -12.05
CA VAL A 10 -8.43 18.06 -12.98
C VAL A 10 -8.89 17.71 -14.40
N LEU A 11 -8.56 16.53 -14.91
CA LEU A 11 -9.05 16.09 -16.23
C LEU A 11 -10.57 15.93 -16.26
N ARG A 12 -11.18 15.45 -15.17
CA ARG A 12 -12.64 15.37 -15.06
C ARG A 12 -13.29 16.75 -15.05
N ALA A 13 -12.70 17.73 -14.36
CA ALA A 13 -13.16 19.11 -14.39
C ALA A 13 -13.09 19.71 -15.80
N VAL A 14 -11.99 19.47 -16.54
CA VAL A 14 -11.87 19.88 -17.95
C VAL A 14 -12.95 19.24 -18.80
N ARG A 15 -13.17 17.93 -18.67
CA ARG A 15 -14.22 17.22 -19.41
C ARG A 15 -15.61 17.79 -19.11
N ARG A 16 -15.94 18.07 -17.84
CA ARG A 16 -17.23 18.69 -17.49
C ARG A 16 -17.41 20.07 -18.11
N ALA A 17 -16.36 20.89 -18.15
CA ALA A 17 -16.42 22.19 -18.83
C ALA A 17 -16.65 22.04 -20.34
N VAL A 18 -16.11 20.98 -20.97
CA VAL A 18 -16.37 20.66 -22.39
C VAL A 18 -17.80 20.15 -22.59
N ASP A 19 -18.25 19.20 -21.77
CA ASP A 19 -19.59 18.63 -21.83
C ASP A 19 -20.69 19.70 -21.58
N ALA A 20 -20.38 20.71 -20.75
CA ALA A 20 -21.23 21.87 -20.50
C ALA A 20 -21.18 22.95 -21.59
N GLY A 21 -20.32 22.80 -22.61
CA GLY A 21 -20.16 23.77 -23.71
C GLY A 21 -19.41 25.05 -23.33
N GLU A 22 -18.77 25.08 -22.16
CA GLU A 22 -18.00 26.22 -21.65
C GLU A 22 -16.58 26.28 -22.23
N LEU A 23 -16.03 25.12 -22.62
CA LEU A 23 -14.73 24.99 -23.29
C LEU A 23 -14.84 24.12 -24.53
N TRP A 24 -14.09 24.48 -25.56
CA TRP A 24 -14.06 23.75 -26.84
C TRP A 24 -12.63 23.29 -27.10
N VAL A 25 -12.20 22.24 -26.42
CA VAL A 25 -10.83 21.72 -26.46
C VAL A 25 -10.82 20.19 -26.46
N GLU A 26 -9.79 19.59 -27.07
CA GLU A 26 -9.48 18.19 -26.82
C GLU A 26 -8.98 18.00 -25.39
N ILE A 27 -9.49 16.97 -24.71
CA ILE A 27 -9.13 16.68 -23.33
C ILE A 27 -7.71 16.08 -23.31
N PRO A 28 -6.74 16.68 -22.59
CA PRO A 28 -5.39 16.13 -22.51
C PRO A 28 -5.36 14.77 -21.82
N VAL A 29 -4.39 13.93 -22.18
CA VAL A 29 -4.18 12.61 -21.52
C VAL A 29 -3.76 12.77 -20.05
N ARG A 30 -3.08 13.87 -19.70
CA ARG A 30 -2.56 14.11 -18.36
C ARG A 30 -2.63 15.58 -17.98
N ALA A 31 -3.15 15.85 -16.79
CA ALA A 31 -3.05 17.16 -16.15
C ALA A 31 -1.83 17.18 -15.20
N PRO A 32 -0.81 18.02 -15.43
CA PRO A 32 0.29 18.15 -14.49
C PRO A 32 -0.20 18.77 -13.18
N VAL A 33 0.21 18.16 -12.07
CA VAL A 33 -0.04 18.64 -10.71
C VAL A 33 1.31 18.63 -10.02
N THR A 34 1.74 19.80 -9.54
CA THR A 34 3.05 19.99 -8.92
C THR A 34 2.89 20.77 -7.62
N PRO A 35 3.86 20.74 -6.70
CA PRO A 35 3.89 21.73 -5.62
C PRO A 35 3.80 23.16 -6.19
N PRO A 36 3.16 24.11 -5.49
CA PRO A 36 3.08 25.50 -5.93
C PRO A 36 4.48 26.10 -6.09
N GLY A 37 4.67 26.89 -7.15
CA GLY A 37 5.91 27.64 -7.37
C GLY A 37 6.05 28.83 -6.41
N PRO A 38 7.16 29.59 -6.50
CA PRO A 38 7.36 30.81 -5.72
C PRO A 38 6.18 31.79 -5.91
N GLY A 39 5.51 32.17 -4.82
CA GLY A 39 4.32 33.03 -4.85
C GLY A 39 2.98 32.30 -5.09
N GLY A 40 3.00 30.98 -5.28
CA GLY A 40 1.79 30.14 -5.26
C GLY A 40 1.33 29.81 -3.84
N CYS A 41 0.11 29.32 -3.70
CA CYS A 41 -0.50 28.94 -2.43
C CYS A 41 -1.09 27.52 -2.48
N GLY A 42 -1.62 27.01 -1.35
CA GLY A 42 -2.20 25.67 -1.27
C GLY A 42 -1.18 24.54 -1.30
N ASP A 43 -1.66 23.32 -1.51
CA ASP A 43 -0.85 22.10 -1.49
C ASP A 43 -0.28 21.74 -2.86
N TYR A 44 -1.03 22.06 -3.92
CA TYR A 44 -0.67 21.77 -5.30
C TYR A 44 -1.09 22.90 -6.24
N ALA A 45 -0.42 23.00 -7.38
CA ALA A 45 -0.79 23.87 -8.48
C ALA A 45 -0.85 23.10 -9.79
N THR A 46 -1.74 23.53 -10.69
CA THR A 46 -1.79 23.02 -12.06
C THR A 46 -1.75 24.16 -13.10
N PRO A 47 -0.84 24.09 -14.08
CA PRO A 47 -0.80 25.01 -15.22
C PRO A 47 -1.77 24.63 -16.34
N ILE A 48 -2.76 23.76 -16.08
CA ILE A 48 -3.62 23.21 -17.14
C ILE A 48 -4.32 24.29 -17.97
N ALA A 49 -4.76 25.39 -17.34
CA ALA A 49 -5.41 26.49 -18.04
C ALA A 49 -4.49 27.18 -19.05
N LEU A 50 -3.18 27.28 -18.75
CA LEU A 50 -2.17 27.80 -19.69
C LEU A 50 -2.02 26.91 -20.93
N LYS A 51 -2.11 25.59 -20.75
CA LYS A 51 -2.05 24.62 -21.86
C LYS A 51 -3.31 24.66 -22.72
N LEU A 52 -4.47 24.88 -22.11
CA LEU A 52 -5.77 24.86 -22.78
C LEU A 52 -6.17 26.21 -23.40
N ALA A 53 -5.56 27.32 -22.96
CA ALA A 53 -5.86 28.68 -23.44
C ALA A 53 -5.84 28.82 -24.97
N ARG A 54 -4.74 28.41 -25.61
CA ARG A 54 -4.58 28.54 -27.07
C ARG A 54 -5.58 27.68 -27.85
N PRO A 55 -5.75 26.37 -27.57
CA PRO A 55 -6.79 25.56 -28.18
C PRO A 55 -8.22 26.10 -27.94
N ALA A 56 -8.50 26.64 -26.76
CA ALA A 56 -9.82 27.18 -26.40
C ALA A 56 -10.12 28.56 -27.01
N GLY A 57 -9.13 29.25 -27.59
CA GLY A 57 -9.29 30.63 -28.07
C GLY A 57 -9.53 31.66 -26.95
N HIS A 58 -9.15 31.35 -25.71
CA HIS A 58 -9.39 32.20 -24.54
C HIS A 58 -8.09 32.55 -23.80
N PRO A 59 -8.01 33.72 -23.13
CA PRO A 59 -6.89 34.02 -22.23
C PRO A 59 -6.77 32.95 -21.12
N PRO A 60 -5.56 32.59 -20.66
CA PRO A 60 -5.40 31.55 -19.63
C PRO A 60 -6.15 31.82 -18.33
N LEU A 61 -6.24 33.10 -17.91
CA LEU A 61 -7.05 33.49 -16.75
C LEU A 61 -8.52 33.14 -16.95
N LYS A 62 -9.06 33.36 -18.15
CA LYS A 62 -10.46 33.03 -18.45
C LYS A 62 -10.71 31.52 -18.41
N VAL A 63 -9.78 30.72 -18.94
CA VAL A 63 -9.86 29.26 -18.83
C VAL A 63 -9.76 28.80 -17.38
N ALA A 64 -8.89 29.41 -16.57
CA ALA A 64 -8.79 29.11 -15.15
C ALA A 64 -10.09 29.45 -14.41
N GLU A 65 -10.73 30.58 -14.72
CA GLU A 65 -12.03 30.97 -14.16
C GLU A 65 -13.13 29.96 -14.48
N ILE A 66 -13.14 29.42 -15.71
CA ILE A 66 -14.10 28.38 -16.12
C ILE A 66 -13.85 27.09 -15.34
N LEU A 67 -12.60 26.66 -15.19
CA LEU A 67 -12.27 25.40 -14.51
C LEU A 67 -12.40 25.46 -12.98
N ARG A 68 -12.23 26.65 -12.38
CA ARG A 68 -12.27 26.84 -10.92
C ARG A 68 -13.54 26.27 -10.27
N PRO A 69 -14.77 26.59 -10.71
CA PRO A 69 -15.97 26.03 -10.08
C PRO A 69 -16.05 24.51 -10.23
N HIS A 70 -15.65 23.94 -11.37
CA HIS A 70 -15.64 22.47 -11.56
C HIS A 70 -14.69 21.75 -10.60
N LEU A 71 -13.57 22.39 -10.25
CA LEU A 71 -12.62 21.87 -9.27
C LEU A 71 -13.08 22.11 -7.82
N ALA A 72 -13.63 23.28 -7.52
CA ALA A 72 -14.04 23.64 -6.16
C ALA A 72 -15.19 22.76 -5.63
N HIS A 73 -15.97 22.12 -6.51
CA HIS A 73 -17.04 21.20 -6.13
C HIS A 73 -16.58 19.73 -5.96
N GLU A 74 -15.31 19.41 -6.21
CA GLU A 74 -14.82 18.03 -6.08
C GLU A 74 -14.51 17.67 -4.63
N ALA A 75 -14.94 16.47 -4.22
CA ALA A 75 -14.68 15.95 -2.89
C ALA A 75 -13.17 15.86 -2.64
N GLY A 76 -12.71 16.41 -1.51
CA GLY A 76 -11.30 16.44 -1.13
C GLY A 76 -10.54 17.70 -1.55
N ILE A 77 -11.18 18.64 -2.26
CA ILE A 77 -10.66 20.00 -2.49
C ILE A 77 -11.33 20.97 -1.50
N ARG A 78 -10.52 21.73 -0.75
CA ARG A 78 -10.99 22.74 0.22
C ARG A 78 -11.20 24.09 -0.47
N ASP A 79 -10.23 24.50 -1.29
CA ASP A 79 -10.29 25.77 -2.01
C ASP A 79 -9.44 25.72 -3.29
N VAL A 80 -9.78 26.57 -4.26
CA VAL A 80 -9.05 26.77 -5.51
C VAL A 80 -8.85 28.26 -5.75
N VAL A 81 -7.59 28.69 -5.78
CA VAL A 81 -7.18 30.09 -6.00
C VAL A 81 -6.46 30.22 -7.33
N ILE A 82 -6.89 31.17 -8.15
CA ILE A 82 -6.24 31.48 -9.42
C ILE A 82 -5.13 32.49 -9.17
N THR A 83 -3.89 32.17 -9.58
CA THR A 83 -2.80 33.15 -9.62
C THR A 83 -2.41 33.47 -11.06
N PRO A 84 -2.03 34.72 -11.36
CA PRO A 84 -1.46 35.05 -12.66
C PRO A 84 -0.23 34.17 -12.96
N PRO A 85 0.01 33.76 -14.21
CA PRO A 85 -0.75 34.06 -15.44
C PRO A 85 -2.00 33.18 -15.70
N GLY A 86 -2.40 32.31 -14.78
CA GLY A 86 -3.49 31.33 -14.97
C GLY A 86 -3.23 29.98 -14.29
N PHE A 87 -2.47 29.97 -13.19
CA PHE A 87 -2.29 28.77 -12.39
C PHE A 87 -3.50 28.56 -11.48
N LEU A 88 -3.97 27.33 -11.41
CA LEU A 88 -4.97 26.91 -10.43
C LEU A 88 -4.23 26.31 -9.23
N ASN A 89 -4.16 27.06 -8.14
CA ASN A 89 -3.61 26.62 -6.87
C ASN A 89 -4.72 25.98 -6.04
N ILE A 90 -4.48 24.77 -5.55
CA ILE A 90 -5.47 23.89 -4.98
C ILE A 90 -5.05 23.59 -3.55
N THR A 91 -5.91 23.94 -2.61
CA THR A 91 -5.81 23.53 -1.21
C THR A 91 -6.67 22.29 -1.04
N LEU A 92 -6.08 21.19 -0.61
CA LEU A 92 -6.79 19.96 -0.33
C LEU A 92 -7.51 20.09 1.02
N GLN A 93 -8.61 19.35 1.17
CA GLN A 93 -9.16 19.11 2.49
C GLN A 93 -8.15 18.30 3.29
N GLU A 94 -8.03 18.61 4.59
CA GLU A 94 -7.25 17.79 5.51
C GLU A 94 -7.63 16.33 5.34
N THR A 95 -6.64 15.51 4.98
CA THR A 95 -6.91 14.15 4.60
C THR A 95 -7.29 13.35 5.84
N SER A 96 -8.57 12.99 5.93
CA SER A 96 -9.07 11.97 6.86
C SER A 96 -8.27 10.67 6.74
N LEU A 97 -7.61 10.43 5.60
CA LEU A 97 -6.76 9.26 5.36
C LEU A 97 -5.64 9.08 6.39
N ILE A 98 -4.93 10.15 6.78
CA ILE A 98 -3.86 10.02 7.78
C ILE A 98 -4.48 9.67 9.14
N GLN A 99 -5.58 10.34 9.50
CA GLN A 99 -6.31 10.04 10.74
C GLN A 99 -6.88 8.61 10.72
N GLU A 100 -7.37 8.14 9.57
CA GLU A 100 -7.86 6.79 9.36
C GLU A 100 -6.74 5.74 9.47
N ILE A 101 -5.60 5.98 8.83
CA ILE A 101 -4.41 5.11 8.94
C ILE A 101 -3.96 5.03 10.40
N LEU A 102 -3.90 6.15 11.11
CA LEU A 102 -3.53 6.20 12.52
C LEU A 102 -4.57 5.51 13.41
N ALA A 103 -5.87 5.73 13.16
CA ALA A 103 -6.96 5.13 13.92
C ALA A 103 -7.06 3.61 13.70
N LYS A 104 -6.89 3.14 12.46
CA LYS A 104 -6.89 1.71 12.12
C LYS A 104 -5.57 1.02 12.48
N GLY A 105 -4.46 1.76 12.55
CA GLY A 105 -3.14 1.27 12.94
C GLY A 105 -2.70 0.06 12.10
N PRO A 106 -2.25 -1.05 12.73
CA PRO A 106 -1.87 -2.28 12.02
C PRO A 106 -3.01 -2.94 11.23
N ARG A 107 -4.26 -2.56 11.48
CA ARG A 107 -5.43 -3.06 10.73
C ARG A 107 -5.75 -2.22 9.49
N TYR A 108 -5.02 -1.12 9.23
CA TYR A 108 -5.25 -0.35 8.02
C TYR A 108 -5.08 -1.25 6.77
N GLY A 109 -6.06 -1.22 5.86
CA GLY A 109 -6.12 -2.10 4.69
C GLY A 109 -6.72 -3.49 4.94
N HIS A 110 -7.04 -3.85 6.19
CA HIS A 110 -7.82 -5.04 6.50
C HIS A 110 -9.32 -4.72 6.47
N PRO A 111 -10.18 -5.64 6.03
CA PRO A 111 -11.61 -5.47 6.16
C PRO A 111 -12.05 -5.67 7.62
N ASP A 112 -13.09 -4.93 8.02
CA ASP A 112 -13.66 -4.98 9.37
C ASP A 112 -14.63 -6.15 9.56
N THR A 113 -15.17 -6.68 8.45
CA THR A 113 -16.11 -7.81 8.44
C THR A 113 -15.58 -8.94 7.57
N PRO A 114 -16.01 -10.20 7.83
CA PRO A 114 -15.65 -11.32 6.99
C PRO A 114 -16.09 -11.10 5.54
N THR A 115 -15.16 -11.28 4.60
CA THR A 115 -15.40 -11.10 3.16
C THR A 115 -15.76 -12.41 2.45
N ALA A 116 -15.49 -13.54 3.10
CA ALA A 116 -15.73 -14.88 2.57
C ALA A 116 -16.05 -15.87 3.70
N PRO A 117 -16.62 -17.06 3.38
CA PRO A 117 -16.82 -18.13 4.34
C PRO A 117 -15.52 -18.66 4.96
N LEU A 118 -15.66 -19.41 6.06
CA LEU A 118 -14.55 -20.13 6.68
C LEU A 118 -13.87 -21.05 5.68
N THR A 119 -12.57 -20.82 5.47
CA THR A 119 -11.73 -21.64 4.59
C THR A 119 -10.87 -22.58 5.43
N HIS A 120 -10.94 -23.87 5.12
CA HIS A 120 -10.10 -24.88 5.75
C HIS A 120 -8.87 -25.13 4.88
N LEU A 121 -7.69 -24.95 5.45
CA LEU A 121 -6.42 -25.32 4.84
C LEU A 121 -5.84 -26.54 5.56
N HIS A 122 -5.26 -27.44 4.77
CA HIS A 122 -4.63 -28.64 5.28
C HIS A 122 -3.26 -28.83 4.65
N ALA A 123 -2.27 -29.28 5.43
CA ALA A 123 -0.93 -29.57 4.93
C ALA A 123 -0.39 -30.87 5.54
N PRO A 124 0.45 -31.63 4.81
CA PRO A 124 1.26 -32.65 5.44
C PRO A 124 2.23 -32.05 6.46
N ASN A 125 2.71 -32.88 7.39
CA ASN A 125 3.77 -32.51 8.33
C ASN A 125 5.13 -32.45 7.62
N GLU A 126 5.23 -31.50 6.68
CA GLU A 126 6.41 -31.22 5.86
C GLU A 126 6.67 -29.70 5.92
N PRO A 127 7.90 -29.26 6.22
CA PRO A 127 8.17 -27.85 6.53
C PRO A 127 7.79 -26.86 5.45
N ARG A 128 7.98 -27.18 4.16
CA ARG A 128 7.58 -26.28 3.08
C ARG A 128 6.07 -26.15 3.01
N ALA A 129 5.34 -27.27 3.08
CA ALA A 129 3.88 -27.28 3.06
C ALA A 129 3.30 -26.47 4.22
N LEU A 130 3.87 -26.62 5.42
CA LEU A 130 3.48 -25.85 6.60
C LEU A 130 3.72 -24.35 6.43
N VAL A 131 4.87 -23.93 5.87
CA VAL A 131 5.17 -22.52 5.61
C VAL A 131 4.26 -21.93 4.52
N VAL A 132 3.98 -22.68 3.46
CA VAL A 132 3.06 -22.25 2.40
C VAL A 132 1.64 -22.10 2.96
N MET A 133 1.17 -23.06 3.74
CA MET A 133 -0.14 -23.01 4.40
C MET A 133 -0.25 -21.81 5.35
N ASP A 134 0.72 -21.61 6.25
CA ASP A 134 0.73 -20.47 7.18
C ASP A 134 0.75 -19.13 6.44
N THR A 135 1.54 -19.04 5.36
CA THR A 135 1.62 -17.81 4.55
C THR A 135 0.30 -17.53 3.83
N LEU A 136 -0.30 -18.56 3.22
CA LEU A 136 -1.62 -18.44 2.58
C LEU A 136 -2.69 -18.07 3.60
N ALA A 137 -2.69 -18.68 4.79
CA ALA A 137 -3.62 -18.35 5.87
C ALA A 137 -3.50 -16.88 6.28
N ARG A 138 -2.28 -16.35 6.41
CA ARG A 138 -2.04 -14.93 6.75
C ARG A 138 -2.55 -13.98 5.66
N VAL A 139 -2.34 -14.32 4.38
CA VAL A 139 -2.85 -13.53 3.24
C VAL A 139 -4.38 -13.55 3.23
N LEU A 140 -5.00 -14.72 3.32
CA LEU A 140 -6.47 -14.84 3.35
C LEU A 140 -7.08 -14.08 4.54
N ARG A 141 -6.48 -14.21 5.73
CA ARG A 141 -6.90 -13.45 6.92
C ARG A 141 -6.74 -11.94 6.74
N SER A 142 -5.70 -11.48 6.04
CA SER A 142 -5.56 -10.05 5.73
C SER A 142 -6.62 -9.54 4.76
N GLN A 143 -7.15 -10.42 3.90
CA GLN A 143 -8.27 -10.13 3.01
C GLN A 143 -9.65 -10.35 3.66
N GLY A 144 -9.72 -10.64 4.96
CA GLY A 144 -10.99 -10.84 5.69
C GLY A 144 -11.59 -12.22 5.61
N THR A 145 -10.87 -13.20 5.07
CA THR A 145 -11.33 -14.59 5.05
C THR A 145 -10.95 -15.26 6.38
N PRO A 146 -11.90 -15.79 7.16
CA PRO A 146 -11.57 -16.62 8.31
C PRO A 146 -10.94 -17.93 7.81
N VAL A 147 -9.84 -18.34 8.44
CA VAL A 147 -9.07 -19.53 8.03
C VAL A 147 -8.84 -20.44 9.22
N HIS A 148 -9.11 -21.72 9.03
CA HIS A 148 -8.77 -22.81 9.96
C HIS A 148 -7.66 -23.68 9.34
N THR A 149 -6.56 -23.89 10.05
CA THR A 149 -5.41 -24.68 9.57
C THR A 149 -5.36 -26.07 10.24
N SER A 150 -4.97 -27.07 9.47
CA SER A 150 -4.82 -28.44 9.95
C SER A 150 -3.58 -29.11 9.38
N CYS A 151 -3.03 -30.07 10.12
CA CYS A 151 -1.85 -30.83 9.70
C CYS A 151 -1.98 -32.32 10.02
N ASP A 152 -1.50 -33.20 9.12
CA ASP A 152 -1.58 -34.67 9.26
C ASP A 152 -1.19 -35.17 10.66
N THR A 153 -0.04 -34.70 11.15
CA THR A 153 0.48 -35.01 12.49
C THR A 153 1.00 -33.75 13.15
N ARG A 154 1.13 -33.74 14.48
CA ARG A 154 1.70 -32.59 15.19
C ARG A 154 3.19 -32.43 14.82
N PRO A 155 3.60 -31.29 14.25
CA PRO A 155 5.01 -31.02 13.99
C PRO A 155 5.77 -30.82 15.30
N THR A 156 7.10 -31.00 15.25
CA THR A 156 7.92 -30.81 16.44
C THR A 156 7.89 -29.36 16.95
N PRO A 157 7.99 -29.12 18.27
CA PRO A 157 8.07 -27.77 18.83
C PRO A 157 9.24 -26.96 18.27
N GLU A 158 10.37 -27.60 17.98
CA GLU A 158 11.56 -26.96 17.39
C GLU A 158 11.26 -26.43 15.99
N LEU A 159 10.54 -27.19 15.16
CA LEU A 159 10.13 -26.77 13.81
C LEU A 159 9.17 -25.57 13.88
N THR A 160 8.11 -25.69 14.70
CA THR A 160 7.08 -24.64 14.81
C THR A 160 7.64 -23.35 15.37
N SER A 161 8.50 -23.41 16.39
CA SER A 161 9.17 -22.24 16.96
C SER A 161 10.18 -21.61 15.99
N THR A 162 10.99 -22.40 15.30
CA THR A 162 11.98 -21.91 14.32
C THR A 162 11.31 -21.20 13.15
N LEU A 163 10.21 -21.75 12.63
CA LEU A 163 9.47 -21.16 11.50
C LEU A 163 8.41 -20.15 11.95
N GLY A 164 8.09 -20.13 13.26
CA GLY A 164 7.01 -19.39 13.88
C GLY A 164 5.67 -19.61 13.17
N ILE A 165 5.26 -20.87 13.14
CA ILE A 165 4.01 -21.36 12.54
C ILE A 165 3.06 -21.77 13.66
N GLU A 166 1.80 -21.41 13.52
CA GLU A 166 0.70 -21.86 14.40
C GLU A 166 -0.30 -22.67 13.59
N ILE A 167 -0.78 -23.77 14.16
CA ILE A 167 -1.68 -24.72 13.50
C ILE A 167 -2.84 -24.99 14.45
N ASP A 168 -4.07 -24.86 13.96
CA ASP A 168 -5.26 -24.93 14.81
C ASP A 168 -5.57 -26.37 15.25
N THR A 169 -5.39 -27.35 14.35
CA THR A 169 -5.74 -28.76 14.59
C THR A 169 -4.76 -29.75 13.96
N TYR A 170 -4.71 -30.98 14.49
CA TYR A 170 -3.87 -32.06 13.97
C TYR A 170 -4.71 -33.31 13.68
N GLY A 171 -4.31 -34.11 12.69
CA GLY A 171 -4.99 -35.33 12.28
C GLY A 171 -5.71 -35.19 10.95
N THR A 172 -6.73 -36.03 10.74
CA THR A 172 -7.57 -36.04 9.53
C THR A 172 -8.14 -34.64 9.26
N PRO A 173 -8.20 -34.20 7.98
CA PRO A 173 -8.74 -32.88 7.65
C PRO A 173 -10.12 -32.70 8.29
N PRO A 174 -10.33 -31.64 9.09
CA PRO A 174 -11.56 -31.49 9.86
C PRO A 174 -12.80 -31.22 9.00
N ALA A 175 -12.61 -30.87 7.73
CA ALA A 175 -13.69 -30.62 6.78
C ALA A 175 -13.43 -31.33 5.44
N ALA A 176 -14.49 -31.91 4.86
CA ALA A 176 -14.44 -32.62 3.59
C ALA A 176 -13.98 -31.75 2.40
N ASN A 177 -14.06 -30.42 2.53
CA ASN A 177 -13.69 -29.43 1.51
C ASN A 177 -12.37 -28.70 1.82
N ALA A 178 -11.51 -29.24 2.69
CA ALA A 178 -10.23 -28.60 3.01
C ALA A 178 -9.31 -28.52 1.79
N LEU A 179 -8.81 -27.33 1.48
CA LEU A 179 -7.80 -27.13 0.45
C LEU A 179 -6.47 -27.67 0.96
N THR A 180 -5.98 -28.71 0.28
CA THR A 180 -4.75 -29.40 0.68
C THR A 180 -3.52 -28.81 -0.02
N ILE A 181 -2.59 -28.28 0.77
CA ILE A 181 -1.35 -27.65 0.34
C ILE A 181 -0.25 -28.70 0.24
N ARG A 182 0.17 -29.04 -0.98
CA ARG A 182 1.20 -30.06 -1.25
C ARG A 182 2.23 -29.58 -2.28
N PRO A 183 3.10 -28.61 -1.95
CA PRO A 183 4.27 -28.32 -2.76
C PRO A 183 5.26 -29.50 -2.72
N VAL A 184 6.23 -29.50 -3.63
CA VAL A 184 7.36 -30.42 -3.58
C VAL A 184 8.11 -30.25 -2.26
N PRO A 185 8.36 -31.34 -1.49
CA PRO A 185 9.02 -31.28 -0.20
C PRO A 185 10.39 -30.60 -0.22
N ALA A 186 10.75 -29.97 0.89
CA ALA A 186 12.10 -29.46 1.09
C ALA A 186 13.10 -30.63 1.26
N PRO A 187 14.26 -30.59 0.57
CA PRO A 187 15.32 -31.56 0.78
C PRO A 187 16.04 -31.22 2.09
N LEU A 188 15.47 -31.67 3.22
CA LEU A 188 16.03 -31.43 4.53
C LEU A 188 16.98 -32.56 4.95
N PRO A 189 18.06 -32.26 5.67
CA PRO A 189 18.92 -33.28 6.24
C PRO A 189 18.14 -34.10 7.28
N ASP A 190 18.48 -35.38 7.43
CA ASP A 190 17.83 -36.29 8.39
C ASP A 190 18.09 -35.88 9.86
N THR A 191 19.12 -35.07 10.11
CA THR A 191 19.54 -34.64 11.44
C THR A 191 19.49 -33.12 11.62
N PRO A 192 19.04 -32.60 12.78
CA PRO A 192 19.03 -31.17 13.09
C PRO A 192 20.44 -30.57 13.24
N PRO A 193 20.60 -29.23 13.09
CA PRO A 193 19.55 -28.25 12.82
C PRO A 193 19.12 -28.26 11.36
N PHE A 194 17.81 -28.44 11.14
CA PHE A 194 17.22 -28.51 9.80
C PHE A 194 17.29 -27.17 9.03
N PHE A 195 17.48 -26.04 9.74
CA PHE A 195 17.30 -24.70 9.20
C PHE A 195 18.43 -23.73 9.62
N PRO A 196 19.59 -23.74 8.95
CA PRO A 196 20.75 -22.94 9.36
C PRO A 196 20.61 -21.44 9.09
N LEU A 197 19.56 -20.99 8.38
CA LEU A 197 19.45 -19.63 7.85
C LEU A 197 18.70 -18.65 8.78
N GLY A 198 18.20 -19.13 9.93
CA GLY A 198 17.26 -18.37 10.77
C GLY A 198 15.87 -18.25 10.15
N ARG A 199 14.87 -17.79 10.92
CA ARG A 199 13.44 -17.84 10.56
C ARG A 199 13.14 -17.24 9.19
N ASP A 200 13.47 -15.97 8.98
CA ASP A 200 13.04 -15.23 7.78
C ASP A 200 13.68 -15.77 6.51
N ALA A 201 14.97 -16.05 6.53
CA ALA A 201 15.67 -16.58 5.36
C ALA A 201 15.25 -18.02 5.05
N THR A 202 14.95 -18.83 6.08
CA THR A 202 14.40 -20.17 5.90
C THR A 202 13.01 -20.10 5.26
N ARG A 203 12.11 -19.27 5.79
CA ARG A 203 10.77 -19.08 5.21
C ARG A 203 10.84 -18.58 3.77
N TRP A 204 11.71 -17.61 3.50
CA TRP A 204 11.96 -17.12 2.15
C TRP A 204 12.40 -18.26 1.22
N ALA A 205 13.41 -19.03 1.61
CA ALA A 205 13.94 -20.12 0.80
C ALA A 205 12.91 -21.23 0.50
N LEU A 206 11.97 -21.47 1.43
CA LEU A 206 10.87 -22.42 1.25
C LEU A 206 9.75 -21.89 0.33
N LEU A 207 9.48 -20.59 0.35
CA LEU A 207 8.40 -19.94 -0.42
C LEU A 207 8.82 -19.48 -1.81
N HIS A 208 10.10 -19.15 -2.00
CA HIS A 208 10.58 -18.49 -3.22
C HIS A 208 10.49 -19.33 -4.50
N PRO A 209 10.86 -20.62 -4.51
CA PRO A 209 10.74 -21.46 -5.70
C PRO A 209 9.29 -21.80 -6.02
N ALA A 210 9.02 -22.12 -7.29
CA ALA A 210 7.69 -22.58 -7.71
C ALA A 210 7.28 -23.86 -6.96
N PRO A 211 5.97 -24.15 -6.81
CA PRO A 211 5.50 -25.28 -6.02
C PRO A 211 6.06 -26.65 -6.46
N HIS A 212 6.47 -26.79 -7.72
CA HIS A 212 7.03 -28.01 -8.30
C HIS A 212 8.57 -28.07 -8.29
N ASP A 213 9.26 -27.01 -7.86
CA ASP A 213 10.72 -26.96 -7.78
C ASP A 213 11.20 -27.22 -6.36
N HIS A 214 12.38 -27.85 -6.19
CA HIS A 214 12.95 -28.03 -4.86
C HIS A 214 13.53 -26.73 -4.29
N PRO A 215 13.28 -26.41 -3.01
CA PRO A 215 13.90 -25.24 -2.38
C PRO A 215 15.38 -25.49 -2.07
N HIS A 216 16.18 -24.44 -2.27
CA HIS A 216 17.61 -24.43 -1.94
C HIS A 216 17.83 -23.74 -0.59
N LEU A 217 18.13 -24.52 0.45
CA LEU A 217 18.38 -24.02 1.81
C LEU A 217 19.87 -23.74 2.04
N THR A 218 20.44 -22.81 1.25
CA THR A 218 21.88 -22.52 1.30
C THR A 218 22.18 -21.14 1.90
N GLY A 219 23.41 -20.96 2.39
CA GLY A 219 23.90 -19.66 2.90
C GLY A 219 23.89 -18.54 1.85
N ALA A 220 23.70 -18.86 0.56
CA ALA A 220 23.60 -17.87 -0.50
C ALA A 220 22.50 -16.83 -0.23
N HIS A 221 21.39 -17.24 0.41
CA HIS A 221 20.30 -16.34 0.81
C HIS A 221 20.74 -15.23 1.79
N LEU A 222 21.82 -15.43 2.53
CA LEU A 222 22.35 -14.44 3.48
C LEU A 222 23.38 -13.49 2.85
N THR A 223 23.76 -13.73 1.59
CA THR A 223 24.74 -12.90 0.88
C THR A 223 24.19 -11.50 0.61
N GLN A 224 24.92 -10.47 1.02
CA GLN A 224 24.53 -9.07 0.84
C GLN A 224 24.92 -8.54 -0.54
N ARG A 225 24.14 -8.90 -1.56
CA ARG A 225 24.32 -8.43 -2.94
C ARG A 225 22.99 -8.01 -3.53
N GLU A 226 23.03 -7.01 -4.39
CA GLU A 226 21.81 -6.46 -5.00
C GLU A 226 21.01 -7.52 -5.77
N THR A 227 21.68 -8.48 -6.42
CA THR A 227 21.01 -9.57 -7.14
C THR A 227 20.27 -10.56 -6.24
N ASN A 228 20.53 -10.56 -4.92
CA ASN A 228 19.80 -11.39 -3.98
C ASN A 228 18.47 -10.70 -3.58
N PRO A 229 17.31 -11.27 -3.96
CA PRO A 229 16.02 -10.64 -3.67
C PRO A 229 15.71 -10.57 -2.18
N LEU A 230 16.15 -11.55 -1.37
CA LEU A 230 15.98 -11.49 0.09
C LEU A 230 16.79 -10.32 0.68
N PHE A 231 18.01 -10.09 0.18
CA PHE A 231 18.79 -8.94 0.59
C PHE A 231 18.09 -7.63 0.25
N ARG A 232 17.53 -7.47 -0.97
CA ARG A 232 16.78 -6.27 -1.36
C ARG A 232 15.62 -5.97 -0.41
N VAL A 233 14.84 -6.98 -0.06
CA VAL A 233 13.71 -6.82 0.89
C VAL A 233 14.20 -6.40 2.26
N ARG A 234 15.21 -7.10 2.81
CA ARG A 234 15.79 -6.78 4.13
C ARG A 234 16.44 -5.40 4.16
N TYR A 235 17.13 -5.02 3.08
CA TYR A 235 17.74 -3.71 2.93
C TYR A 235 16.69 -2.60 2.90
N GLY A 236 15.63 -2.76 2.10
CA GLY A 236 14.51 -1.82 2.06
C GLY A 236 13.87 -1.64 3.44
N TYR A 237 13.55 -2.74 4.14
CA TYR A 237 13.04 -2.69 5.50
C TYR A 237 13.98 -1.94 6.47
N ALA A 238 15.27 -2.26 6.44
CA ALA A 238 16.27 -1.62 7.29
C ALA A 238 16.39 -0.11 7.01
N ARG A 239 16.34 0.31 5.74
CA ARG A 239 16.37 1.73 5.35
C ARG A 239 15.11 2.46 5.80
N THR A 240 13.92 1.87 5.66
CA THR A 240 12.67 2.46 6.15
C THR A 240 12.69 2.61 7.68
N ARG A 241 13.14 1.58 8.41
CA ARG A 241 13.29 1.66 9.87
C ARG A 241 14.33 2.69 10.31
N ALA A 242 15.43 2.81 9.56
CA ALA A 242 16.45 3.81 9.83
C ALA A 242 15.89 5.23 9.64
N LEU A 243 15.07 5.47 8.62
CA LEU A 243 14.40 6.76 8.41
C LEU A 243 13.58 7.17 9.64
N THR A 244 12.70 6.30 10.15
CA THR A 244 11.88 6.58 11.34
C THR A 244 12.74 6.82 12.58
N ARG A 245 13.80 6.02 12.77
CA ARG A 245 14.70 6.15 13.92
C ARG A 245 15.48 7.47 13.88
N ASN A 246 15.97 7.85 12.71
CA ASN A 246 16.71 9.10 12.51
C ASN A 246 15.80 10.32 12.67
N ALA A 247 14.55 10.24 12.18
CA ALA A 247 13.54 11.27 12.40
C ALA A 247 13.30 11.48 13.91
N ALA A 248 13.10 10.39 14.66
CA ALA A 248 12.94 10.46 16.11
C ALA A 248 14.17 11.06 16.83
N ALA A 249 15.39 10.71 16.40
CA ALA A 249 16.61 11.29 16.96
C ALA A 249 16.75 12.80 16.70
N LEU A 250 16.12 13.30 15.63
CA LEU A 250 16.05 14.73 15.28
C LEU A 250 14.83 15.43 15.91
N GLY A 251 14.04 14.74 16.75
CA GLY A 251 12.84 15.29 17.39
C GLY A 251 11.58 15.28 16.52
N PHE A 252 11.62 14.68 15.33
CA PHE A 252 10.43 14.48 14.51
C PHE A 252 9.69 13.22 14.96
N THR A 253 8.39 13.36 15.25
CA THR A 253 7.51 12.22 15.53
C THR A 253 6.56 11.97 14.36
N SER A 254 5.98 10.77 14.30
CA SER A 254 4.96 10.43 13.31
C SER A 254 3.58 11.00 13.63
N MET A 255 3.44 11.76 14.73
CA MET A 255 2.18 12.41 15.06
C MET A 255 1.98 13.62 14.16
N ALA A 256 0.85 13.66 13.47
CA ALA A 256 0.40 14.91 12.86
C ALA A 256 0.30 15.97 13.98
N PRO A 257 0.82 17.19 13.78
CA PRO A 257 0.61 18.25 14.74
C PRO A 257 -0.90 18.39 14.95
N THR A 258 -1.34 18.36 16.21
CA THR A 258 -2.69 18.81 16.54
C THR A 258 -2.71 20.29 16.16
N LEU A 259 -3.31 20.63 15.03
CA LEU A 259 -3.58 22.01 14.69
C LEU A 259 -4.55 22.50 15.76
N ALA A 260 -4.02 23.20 16.77
CA ALA A 260 -4.87 24.00 17.63
C ALA A 260 -5.65 24.96 16.72
N PRO A 261 -6.97 25.15 16.94
CA PRO A 261 -7.71 26.13 16.17
C PRO A 261 -7.02 27.50 16.34
N GLU A 262 -6.68 28.13 15.21
CA GLU A 262 -6.09 29.47 15.14
C GLU A 262 -6.84 30.42 16.09
N PRO A 263 -6.18 31.00 17.11
CA PRO A 263 -6.81 31.96 17.99
C PRO A 263 -6.98 33.30 17.24
N GLY A 264 -8.17 33.50 16.68
CA GLY A 264 -8.73 34.83 16.42
C GLY A 264 -8.51 35.40 15.03
N VAL A 265 -9.26 34.89 14.04
CA VAL A 265 -9.73 35.76 12.94
C VAL A 265 -10.98 36.47 13.44
N ARG A 266 -10.81 37.69 13.99
CA ARG A 266 -11.94 38.59 14.24
C ARG A 266 -12.54 38.96 12.88
N ALA A 267 -13.77 38.53 12.63
CA ALA A 267 -14.59 39.08 11.56
C ALA A 267 -14.70 40.59 11.75
N ARG A 268 -14.33 41.35 10.72
CA ARG A 268 -14.80 42.72 10.51
C ARG A 268 -16.04 42.68 9.63
#